data_AF-A0A7Z7QQ82-F1
#
_entry.id   AF-A0A7Z7QQ82-F1
#
_cell.length_a   1.000
_cell.length_b   1.000
_cell.length_c   1.000
_cell.angle_alpha   90.00
_cell.angle_beta   90.00
_cell.angle_gamma   90.00
#
_symmetry.space_group_name_H-M   'P 1'
#
loop_
_entity.id
_entity.type
_entity.pdbx_description
1 polymer ?
#
loop_
_entity_poly.entity_id
_entity_poly.type
_entity_poly.pdbx_seq_one_letter_code
_entity_poly.pdbx_strand_id
1 'polypeptide(L)' 'MAKYKVLTRYKDKVIGKILEVGDEVDMTVKRANEVNKKGQPQDGILERIDNK' A
#
# COMPACT_ATOMS: atom_id res chain seq x y z
N MET A 1 -1.97 0.28 -12.88
CA MET A 1 -2.16 0.07 -11.43
C MET A 1 -0.77 0.14 -10.79
N ALA A 2 -0.65 0.28 -9.49
CA ALA A 2 0.64 0.32 -8.80
C ALA A 2 0.66 -0.77 -7.74
N LYS A 3 1.68 -1.61 -7.78
CA LYS A 3 1.91 -2.68 -6.81
C LYS A 3 2.66 -2.17 -5.59
N TYR A 4 2.18 -2.60 -4.43
CA TYR A 4 2.79 -2.33 -3.15
C TYR A 4 2.96 -3.63 -2.37
N LYS A 5 4.00 -3.69 -1.56
CA LYS A 5 4.25 -4.74 -0.60
C LYS A 5 3.92 -4.24 0.80
N VAL A 6 3.23 -5.07 1.57
CA VAL A 6 2.86 -4.78 2.94
C VAL A 6 4.05 -5.05 3.84
N LEU A 7 4.49 -4.02 4.56
CA LEU A 7 5.60 -4.10 5.52
C LEU A 7 5.10 -4.27 6.95
N THR A 8 3.90 -3.76 7.24
CA THR A 8 3.27 -3.87 8.55
C THR A 8 1.85 -4.34 8.38
N ARG A 9 1.43 -5.31 9.20
CA ARG A 9 0.06 -5.81 9.24
C ARG A 9 -0.91 -4.64 9.48
N TYR A 10 -1.93 -4.52 8.63
CA TYR A 10 -2.99 -3.53 8.84
C TYR A 10 -4.33 -3.99 8.27
N LYS A 11 -5.42 -3.44 8.81
CA LYS A 11 -6.76 -3.65 8.25
C LYS A 11 -7.03 -2.57 7.22
N ASP A 12 -7.08 -2.97 5.96
CA ASP A 12 -7.41 -2.05 4.89
C ASP A 12 -8.93 -1.82 4.86
N LYS A 13 -9.33 -0.57 5.11
CA LYS A 13 -10.74 -0.19 5.14
C LYS A 13 -11.39 -0.18 3.75
N VAL A 14 -10.61 -0.08 2.68
CA VAL A 14 -11.11 0.02 1.30
C VAL A 14 -11.39 -1.37 0.74
N ILE A 15 -10.48 -2.33 0.96
CA ILE A 15 -10.66 -3.73 0.53
C ILE A 15 -11.38 -4.57 1.61
N GLY A 16 -11.56 -4.02 2.81
CA GLY A 16 -12.21 -4.70 3.93
C GLY A 16 -11.44 -5.90 4.48
N LYS A 17 -10.18 -6.07 4.05
CA LYS A 17 -9.33 -7.22 4.40
C LYS A 17 -8.20 -6.79 5.33
N ILE A 18 -7.76 -7.74 6.15
CA ILE A 18 -6.51 -7.62 6.88
C ILE A 18 -5.42 -8.06 5.91
N LEU A 19 -4.43 -7.19 5.74
CA LEU A 19 -3.24 -7.46 4.94
C LEU A 19 -2.11 -7.77 5.89
N GLU A 20 -1.40 -8.86 5.60
CA GLU A 20 -0.31 -9.35 6.41
C GLU A 20 1.04 -8.86 5.86
N VAL A 21 2.07 -8.88 6.70
CA VAL A 21 3.41 -8.50 6.26
C VAL A 21 3.89 -9.45 5.18
N GLY A 22 4.34 -8.90 4.06
CA GLY A 22 4.76 -9.66 2.88
C GLY A 22 3.71 -9.75 1.78
N ASP A 23 2.44 -9.43 2.06
CA ASP A 23 1.38 -9.43 1.04
C ASP A 23 1.65 -8.38 -0.03
N GLU A 24 1.28 -8.73 -1.28
CA GLU A 24 1.27 -7.81 -2.39
C GLU A 24 -0.13 -7.25 -2.61
N VAL A 25 -0.23 -5.94 -2.76
CA VAL A 25 -1.49 -5.26 -3.03
C VAL A 25 -1.39 -4.36 -4.25
N ASP A 26 -2.32 -4.57 -5.17
CA ASP A 26 -2.53 -3.70 -6.31
C ASP A 26 -3.41 -2.51 -5.90
N MET A 27 -2.83 -1.33 -5.89
CA MET A 27 -3.55 -0.07 -5.68
C MET A 27 -3.74 0.67 -7.01
N THR A 28 -4.83 1.44 -7.11
CA THR A 28 -5.05 2.31 -8.27
C THR A 28 -4.05 3.48 -8.25
N VAL A 29 -3.66 3.99 -9.43
CA VAL A 29 -2.63 5.05 -9.57
C VAL A 29 -3.01 6.33 -8.81
N LYS A 30 -4.31 6.65 -8.72
CA LYS A 30 -4.81 7.77 -7.92
C LYS A 30 -4.53 7.58 -6.43
N ARG A 31 -4.86 6.40 -5.90
CA ARG A 31 -4.61 6.02 -4.49
C ARG A 31 -3.11 5.95 -4.17
N ALA A 32 -2.32 5.38 -5.08
CA ALA A 32 -0.87 5.35 -5.01
C ALA A 32 -0.25 6.77 -4.93
N ASN A 33 -0.77 7.69 -5.75
CA ASN A 33 -0.36 9.10 -5.71
C ASN A 33 -0.82 9.82 -4.45
N GLU A 34 -1.98 9.51 -3.88
CA GLU A 34 -2.42 10.06 -2.59
C GLU A 34 -1.55 9.58 -1.43
N VAL A 35 -1.22 8.29 -1.43
CA VAL A 35 -0.29 7.67 -0.48
C VAL A 35 1.10 8.30 -0.58
N ASN A 36 1.62 8.50 -1.80
CA ASN A 36 2.90 9.16 -2.02
C ASN A 36 2.87 10.66 -1.72
N LYS A 37 1.79 11.40 -2.07
CA LYS A 37 1.66 12.84 -1.82
C LYS A 37 1.51 13.18 -0.34
N LYS A 38 0.86 12.31 0.45
CA LYS A 38 0.79 12.47 1.90
C LYS A 38 2.11 12.11 2.61
N GLY A 39 3.15 11.73 1.86
CA GLY A 39 4.51 11.53 2.37
C GLY A 39 4.68 10.34 3.31
N GLN A 40 3.61 9.61 3.59
CA GLN A 40 3.62 8.44 4.44
C GLN A 40 2.61 7.46 3.86
N PRO A 41 3.05 6.31 3.31
CA PRO A 41 2.26 5.08 3.41
C PRO A 41 2.15 4.72 4.88
N GLN A 42 1.47 5.58 5.64
CA GLN A 42 1.16 5.48 7.06
C GLN A 42 2.32 4.81 7.82
N ASP A 43 3.41 5.52 8.11
CA ASP A 43 4.52 4.97 8.93
C ASP A 43 5.11 3.62 8.47
N GLY A 44 5.40 3.44 7.18
CA GLY A 44 6.09 2.21 6.73
C GLY A 44 5.21 0.97 6.71
N ILE A 45 3.91 1.14 6.42
CA ILE A 45 2.96 0.03 6.27
C ILE A 45 3.01 -0.57 4.85
N LEU A 46 3.29 0.25 3.83
CA LEU A 46 3.32 -0.18 2.42
C LEU A 46 4.56 0.37 1.69
N GLU A 47 5.22 -0.49 0.92
CA GLU A 47 6.34 -0.13 0.05
C GLU A 47 5.96 -0.33 -1.41
N ARG A 48 6.23 0.65 -2.28
CA ARG A 48 5.92 0.50 -3.70
C ARG A 48 6.96 -0.39 -4.38
N ILE A 49 6.53 -1.51 -4.96
CA ILE A 49 7.39 -2.49 -5.64
C ILE A 49 7.32 -2.41 -7.17
N ASP A 50 6.38 -1.62 -7.69
CA ASP A 50 6.11 -1.42 -9.12
C ASP A 50 7.11 -0.52 -9.85
N ASN A 51 8.00 0.16 -9.14
CA ASN A 51 8.85 1.21 -9.71
C ASN A 51 10.21 0.68 -10.24
N LYS A 52 10.23 -0.56 -10.77
CA LYS A 52 11.44 -1.22 -11.26
C LYS A 52 11.44 -1.36 -12.78
#